data_AF-A0A7S2Q746-F1
#
_entry.id   AF-A0A7S2Q746-F1
#
_cell.length_a   1.000
_cell.length_b   1.000
_cell.length_c   1.000
_cell.angle_alpha   90.00
_cell.angle_beta   90.00
_cell.angle_gamma   90.00
#
_symmetry.space_group_name_H-M   'P 1'
#
loop_
_entity.id
_entity.type
_entity.pdbx_description
1 polymer ?
#
loop_
_entity_poly.entity_id
_entity_poly.type
_entity_poly.pdbx_seq_one_letter_code
_entity_poly.pdbx_strand_id
1 'polypeptide(L)'
;RQEAEAEARRRAAREAEELQRERREAEERQREAERAAQPEDKGADVVVRALVALRKRYQDSDPAGLTTCLQTLRAYINNLARNPAEAKFHRINCDNGAFRARVAPFDGAV
;
A
#
# COMPACT_ATOMS: atom_id res chain seq x y z
N ARG A 1 22.87 -17.76 60.28
CA ARG A 1 23.56 -17.56 58.97
C ARG A 1 22.82 -18.29 57.84
N GLN A 2 22.49 -19.58 57.97
CA GLN A 2 21.76 -20.33 56.92
C GLN A 2 20.32 -19.84 56.66
N GLU A 3 19.61 -19.34 57.68
CA GLU A 3 18.26 -18.78 57.51
C GLU A 3 18.26 -17.45 56.74
N ALA A 4 19.27 -16.60 57.00
CA ALA A 4 19.45 -15.33 56.28
C ALA A 4 19.77 -15.55 54.79
N GLU A 5 20.54 -16.60 54.46
CA GLU A 5 20.80 -17.00 53.07
C GLU A 5 19.55 -17.59 52.40
N ALA A 6 18.74 -18.37 53.13
CA ALA A 6 17.49 -18.90 52.61
C ALA A 6 16.45 -17.80 52.35
N GLU A 7 16.39 -16.78 53.21
CA GLU A 7 15.53 -15.62 53.04
C GLU A 7 15.99 -14.72 51.88
N ALA A 8 17.31 -14.48 51.76
CA ALA A 8 17.90 -13.77 50.63
C ALA A 8 17.61 -14.47 49.29
N ARG A 9 17.69 -15.81 49.24
CA ARG A 9 17.33 -16.59 48.04
C ARG A 9 15.84 -16.50 47.69
N ARG A 10 14.95 -16.49 48.69
CA ARG A 10 13.50 -16.32 48.48
C ARG A 10 13.17 -14.93 47.98
N ARG A 11 13.86 -13.90 48.46
CA ARG A 11 13.71 -12.52 47.99
C ARG A 11 14.23 -12.36 46.57
N ALA A 12 15.42 -12.87 46.28
CA ALA A 12 15.99 -12.86 44.93
C ALA A 12 15.12 -13.64 43.92
N ALA A 13 14.50 -14.76 44.34
CA ALA A 13 13.57 -15.51 43.49
C ALA A 13 12.31 -14.70 43.14
N ARG A 14 11.75 -13.97 44.11
CA ARG A 14 10.59 -13.09 43.89
C ARG A 14 10.94 -11.91 42.99
N GLU A 15 12.08 -11.26 43.23
CA GLU A 15 12.56 -10.14 42.39
C GLU A 15 12.85 -10.60 40.95
N ALA A 16 13.39 -11.82 40.75
CA ALA A 16 13.62 -12.39 39.43
C ALA A 16 12.30 -12.74 38.70
N GLU A 17 11.30 -13.24 39.42
CA GLU A 17 9.97 -13.54 38.87
C GLU A 17 9.23 -12.26 38.44
N GLU A 18 9.30 -11.21 39.27
CA GLU A 18 8.71 -9.91 38.97
C GLU A 18 9.38 -9.27 37.74
N LEU A 19 10.72 -9.32 37.66
CA LEU A 19 11.46 -8.84 36.50
C LEU A 19 11.15 -9.63 35.21
N GLN A 20 10.91 -10.94 35.32
CA GLN A 20 10.48 -11.76 34.17
C GLN A 20 9.08 -11.38 33.71
N ARG A 21 8.18 -11.06 34.64
CA ARG A 21 6.82 -10.63 34.32
C ARG A 21 6.83 -9.28 33.61
N GLU A 22 7.57 -8.30 34.13
CA GLU A 22 7.71 -6.98 33.49
C GLU A 22 8.29 -7.09 32.08
N ARG A 23 9.29 -7.97 31.86
CA ARG A 23 9.85 -8.21 30.53
C ARG A 23 8.81 -8.78 29.56
N ARG A 24 7.98 -9.73 30.00
CA ARG A 24 6.91 -10.30 29.17
C ARG A 24 5.86 -9.26 28.83
N GLU A 25 5.43 -8.47 29.81
CA GLU A 25 4.45 -7.39 29.59
C GLU A 25 5.00 -6.31 28.65
N ALA A 26 6.29 -5.96 28.75
CA ALA A 26 6.95 -5.02 27.84
C ALA A 26 7.07 -5.58 26.42
N GLU A 27 7.42 -6.86 26.27
CA GLU A 27 7.49 -7.52 24.96
C GLU A 27 6.10 -7.64 24.31
N GLU A 28 5.06 -7.92 25.10
CA GLU A 28 3.68 -7.97 24.62
C GLU A 28 3.20 -6.59 24.16
N ARG A 29 3.45 -5.54 24.95
CA ARG A 29 3.17 -4.15 24.54
C ARG A 29 3.94 -3.75 23.29
N GLN A 30 5.18 -4.20 23.14
CA GLN A 30 5.98 -3.94 21.95
C GLN A 30 5.37 -4.66 20.73
N ARG A 31 4.98 -5.93 20.87
CA ARG A 31 4.33 -6.69 19.80
C ARG A 31 2.98 -6.11 19.42
N GLU A 32 2.19 -5.61 20.38
CA GLU A 32 0.93 -4.92 20.12
C GLU A 32 1.17 -3.58 19.41
N ALA A 33 2.16 -2.80 19.85
CA ALA A 33 2.54 -1.56 19.18
C ALA A 33 3.04 -1.81 17.75
N GLU A 34 3.83 -2.87 17.52
CA GLU A 34 4.28 -3.29 16.19
C GLU A 34 3.11 -3.75 15.31
N ARG A 35 2.13 -4.48 15.86
CA ARG A 35 0.90 -4.85 15.13
C ARG A 35 0.03 -3.65 14.80
N ALA A 36 -0.10 -2.69 15.72
CA ALA A 36 -0.85 -1.46 15.49
C ALA A 36 -0.14 -0.49 14.54
N ALA A 37 1.19 -0.53 14.49
CA ALA A 37 2.02 0.26 13.58
C ALA A 37 2.21 -0.38 12.20
N GLN A 38 1.83 -1.65 12.03
CA GLN A 38 1.77 -2.22 10.69
C GLN A 38 0.77 -1.39 9.88
N PRO A 39 1.20 -0.78 8.76
CA PRO A 39 0.28 -0.06 7.92
C PRO A 39 -0.76 -1.06 7.44
N GLU A 40 -2.02 -0.81 7.81
CA GLU A 40 -3.13 -1.47 7.15
C GLU A 40 -2.89 -1.31 5.65
N ASP A 41 -2.86 -2.41 4.90
CA ASP A 41 -2.90 -2.36 3.45
C ASP A 41 -4.26 -1.76 3.12
N LYS A 42 -4.34 -0.43 3.18
CA LYS A 42 -5.43 0.39 2.65
C LYS A 42 -5.34 0.18 1.17
N GLY A 43 -5.81 -0.99 0.71
CA GLY A 43 -5.50 -1.61 -0.56
C GLY A 43 -5.43 -0.54 -1.61
N ALA A 44 -4.21 -0.03 -1.82
CA ALA A 44 -4.10 1.22 -2.55
C ALA A 44 -4.55 0.84 -3.93
N ASP A 45 -5.68 1.43 -4.35
CA ASP A 45 -6.46 1.01 -5.50
C ASP A 45 -5.47 0.62 -6.61
N VAL A 46 -5.61 -0.58 -7.17
CA VAL A 46 -4.68 -1.12 -8.16
C VAL A 46 -4.45 -0.09 -9.27
N VAL A 47 -5.47 0.71 -9.59
CA VAL A 47 -5.40 1.84 -10.51
C VAL A 47 -4.46 2.93 -10.01
N VAL A 48 -4.55 3.34 -8.74
CA VAL A 48 -3.64 4.34 -8.15
C VAL A 48 -2.19 3.84 -8.17
N ARG A 49 -1.94 2.57 -7.84
CA ARG A 49 -0.58 1.98 -7.92
C ARG A 49 -0.06 2.01 -9.36
N ALA A 50 -0.89 1.64 -10.33
CA ALA A 50 -0.54 1.68 -11.76
C ALA A 50 -0.26 3.12 -12.24
N LEU A 51 -1.09 4.10 -11.86
CA LEU A 51 -0.91 5.51 -12.21
C LEU A 51 0.38 6.10 -11.61
N VAL A 52 0.71 5.75 -10.36
CA VAL A 52 1.96 6.18 -9.72
C VAL A 52 3.16 5.57 -10.42
N ALA A 53 3.10 4.28 -10.78
CA ALA A 53 4.16 3.62 -11.53
C ALA A 53 4.37 4.27 -12.92
N LEU A 54 3.27 4.56 -13.62
CA LEU A 54 3.30 5.22 -14.92
C LEU A 54 3.91 6.61 -14.83
N ARG A 55 3.49 7.40 -13.85
CA ARG A 55 4.06 8.73 -13.60
C ARG A 55 5.56 8.66 -13.33
N LYS A 56 6.01 7.77 -12.45
CA LYS A 56 7.44 7.62 -12.12
C LYS A 56 8.31 7.29 -13.34
N ARG A 57 7.78 6.55 -14.31
CA ARG A 57 8.53 6.16 -15.52
C ARG A 57 8.63 7.30 -16.54
N TYR A 58 7.54 8.03 -16.77
CA TYR A 58 7.44 8.94 -17.91
C TYR A 58 7.46 10.43 -17.54
N GLN A 59 7.38 10.80 -16.26
CA GLN A 59 7.35 12.22 -15.86
C GLN A 59 8.59 13.01 -16.30
N ASP A 60 9.76 12.36 -16.37
CA ASP A 60 11.03 13.01 -16.69
C ASP A 60 11.43 12.81 -18.16
N SER A 61 11.01 11.69 -18.77
CA SER A 61 11.37 11.34 -20.16
C SER A 61 10.37 11.87 -21.20
N ASP A 62 9.06 11.82 -20.89
CA ASP A 62 7.99 12.24 -21.80
C ASP A 62 6.76 12.77 -21.01
N PRO A 63 6.88 13.94 -20.37
CA PRO A 63 5.78 14.53 -19.59
C PRO A 63 4.58 14.93 -20.46
N ALA A 64 4.81 15.33 -21.71
CA ALA A 64 3.77 15.76 -22.63
C ALA A 64 2.95 14.57 -23.16
N GLY A 65 3.61 13.48 -23.55
CA GLY A 65 2.95 12.24 -23.93
C GLY A 65 2.19 11.64 -22.75
N LEU A 66 2.79 11.60 -21.56
CA LEU A 66 2.12 11.10 -20.35
C LEU A 66 0.83 11.88 -20.06
N THR A 67 0.87 13.20 -20.14
CA THR A 67 -0.31 14.05 -19.95
C THR A 67 -1.40 13.73 -20.97
N THR A 68 -1.01 13.56 -22.25
CA THR A 68 -1.93 13.23 -23.34
C THR A 68 -2.57 11.85 -23.16
N CYS A 69 -1.80 10.87 -22.70
CA CYS A 69 -2.28 9.53 -22.36
C CYS A 69 -3.35 9.60 -21.26
N LEU A 70 -3.04 10.23 -20.14
CA LEU A 70 -3.95 10.36 -19.00
C LEU A 70 -5.23 11.14 -19.36
N GLN A 71 -5.12 12.19 -20.19
CA GLN A 71 -6.28 12.92 -20.71
C GLN A 71 -7.17 12.02 -21.59
N THR A 72 -6.57 11.17 -22.42
CA THR A 72 -7.30 10.24 -23.29
C THR A 72 -8.04 9.18 -22.47
N LEU A 73 -7.38 8.59 -21.46
CA LEU A 73 -8.01 7.66 -20.51
C LEU A 73 -9.17 8.32 -19.76
N ARG A 74 -8.97 9.54 -19.26
CA ARG A 74 -10.03 10.33 -18.61
C ARG A 74 -11.22 10.57 -19.53
N ALA A 75 -11.01 10.80 -20.83
CA ALA A 75 -12.08 10.97 -21.79
C ALA A 75 -12.90 9.68 -21.97
N TYR A 76 -12.27 8.52 -22.06
CA TYR A 76 -12.99 7.24 -22.12
C TYR A 76 -13.83 6.99 -20.87
N ILE A 77 -13.26 7.22 -19.68
CA ILE A 77 -13.98 7.08 -18.41
C ILE A 77 -15.16 8.06 -18.35
N ASN A 78 -14.96 9.32 -18.75
CA ASN A 78 -16.02 10.33 -18.77
C ASN A 78 -17.14 9.98 -19.75
N ASN A 79 -16.82 9.43 -20.92
CA ASN A 79 -17.81 9.02 -21.91
C ASN A 79 -18.72 7.91 -21.35
N LEU A 80 -18.12 6.93 -20.67
CA LEU A 80 -18.84 5.87 -19.98
C LEU A 80 -19.68 6.41 -18.82
N ALA A 81 -19.11 7.26 -17.97
CA ALA A 81 -19.79 7.80 -16.80
C ALA A 81 -20.98 8.70 -17.17
N ARG A 82 -20.87 9.45 -18.27
CA ARG A 82 -21.95 10.32 -18.76
C ARG A 82 -23.05 9.56 -19.48
N ASN A 83 -22.70 8.50 -20.20
CA ASN A 83 -23.63 7.73 -21.02
C ASN A 83 -23.49 6.22 -20.74
N PRO A 84 -23.84 5.75 -19.53
CA PRO A 84 -23.58 4.37 -19.12
C PRO A 84 -24.44 3.34 -19.86
N ALA A 85 -25.57 3.74 -20.46
CA ALA A 85 -26.42 2.85 -21.26
C ALA A 85 -25.91 2.63 -22.69
N GLU A 86 -24.99 3.48 -23.18
CA GLU A 86 -24.47 3.36 -24.54
C GLU A 86 -23.34 2.33 -24.60
N ALA A 87 -23.65 1.12 -25.09
CA ALA A 87 -22.72 0.00 -25.18
C ALA A 87 -21.42 0.31 -25.96
N LYS A 88 -21.43 1.31 -26.86
CA LYS A 88 -20.22 1.75 -27.59
C LYS A 88 -19.13 2.32 -26.67
N PHE A 89 -19.47 2.80 -25.47
CA PHE A 89 -18.50 3.30 -24.50
C PHE A 89 -18.01 2.22 -23.53
N HIS A 90 -18.56 1.00 -23.59
CA HIS A 90 -18.15 -0.13 -22.75
C HIS A 90 -16.92 -0.85 -23.28
N ARG A 91 -16.54 -0.57 -24.54
CA ARG A 91 -15.40 -1.21 -25.21
C ARG A 91 -14.50 -0.14 -25.81
N ILE A 92 -13.19 -0.32 -25.64
CA ILE A 92 -12.18 0.52 -26.27
C ILE A 92 -11.68 -0.23 -27.50
N ASN A 93 -11.70 0.43 -28.66
CA ASN A 93 -11.11 -0.10 -29.89
C ASN A 93 -9.60 0.17 -29.87
N CYS A 94 -8.78 -0.85 -29.58
CA CYS A 94 -7.32 -0.74 -29.54
C CYS A 94 -6.71 -0.40 -30.90
N ASP A 95 -7.41 -0.69 -32.00
CA ASP A 95 -6.96 -0.36 -33.35
C ASP A 95 -7.19 1.12 -33.71
N ASN A 96 -7.93 1.87 -32.90
CA ASN A 96 -8.16 3.30 -33.10
C ASN A 96 -6.83 4.07 -33.05
N GLY A 97 -6.60 4.93 -34.05
CA GLY A 97 -5.40 5.78 -34.11
C GLY A 97 -5.17 6.62 -32.85
N ALA A 98 -6.23 7.10 -32.19
CA ALA A 98 -6.10 7.81 -30.92
C ALA A 98 -5.57 6.91 -29.79
N PHE A 99 -6.02 5.66 -29.71
CA PHE A 99 -5.53 4.70 -28.72
C PHE A 99 -4.08 4.29 -29.04
N ARG A 100 -3.81 3.89 -30.29
CA ARG A 100 -2.46 3.48 -30.73
C ARG A 100 -1.40 4.56 -30.54
N ALA A 101 -1.74 5.82 -30.78
CA ALA A 101 -0.78 6.91 -30.68
C ALA A 101 -0.62 7.43 -29.25
N ARG A 102 -1.66 7.39 -28.42
CA ARG A 102 -1.70 8.12 -27.13
C ARG A 102 -1.68 7.22 -25.90
N VAL A 103 -2.09 5.97 -26.02
CA VAL A 103 -2.26 5.06 -24.87
C VAL A 103 -1.39 3.81 -25.03
N ALA A 104 -1.44 3.15 -26.20
CA ALA A 104 -0.67 1.92 -26.46
C ALA A 104 0.86 2.03 -26.27
N PRO A 105 1.53 3.18 -26.49
CA PRO A 105 2.99 3.28 -26.29
C PRO A 105 3.44 3.27 -24.83
N PHE A 106 2.50 3.38 -23.88
CA PHE A 106 2.80 3.42 -22.46
C PHE A 106 2.75 2.01 -21.85
N ASP A 107 3.75 1.68 -21.04
CA ASP A 107 3.81 0.39 -20.36
C ASP A 107 2.57 0.14 -19.48
N GLY A 108 1.98 -1.04 -19.61
CA GLY A 108 0.77 -1.44 -18.86
C GLY A 108 -0.54 -0.95 -19.45
N ALA A 109 -0.54 -0.43 -20.69
CA ALA A 109 -1.74 -0.03 -21.42
C ALA A 109 -2.63 -1.21 -21.88
N VAL A 110 -2.10 -2.44 -21.89
CA VAL A 110 -2.77 -3.67 -22.30
C VAL A 110 -2.51 -4.75 -21.26
#